data_AF-A0A183DC96-F1
#
_entry.id   AF-A0A183DC96-F1
#
_cell.length_a   1.000
_cell.length_b   1.000
_cell.length_c   1.000
_cell.angle_alpha   90.00
_cell.angle_beta   90.00
_cell.angle_gamma   90.00
#
_symmetry.space_group_name_H-M   'P 1'
#
loop_
_entity.id
_entity.type
_entity.pdbx_description
1 polymer ?
#
loop_
_entity_poly.entity_id
_entity_poly.type
_entity_poly.pdbx_seq_one_letter_code
_entity_poly.pdbx_strand_id
1 'polypeptide(L)'
;LDQDDDDDPDTELYLTQPFACGTAFAISVLDSLMSTTYFNDSALTLIRTLVTGGATPELELILAEGAGLRGGYSTPETLNNRDRCRISQLALQDQPFEGITTGSSYGQMFSIALKRHGQLCIGLYRLHDQAAVDSNKRYVITNPPAELRLLLSDYVYVLEQFDPGLEYEPRKNFL
;
A
#
# COMPACT_ATOMS: atom_id res chain seq x y z
N LEU A 1 0.73 -15.02 20.29
CA LEU A 1 1.26 -15.32 18.93
C LEU A 1 2.65 -14.71 18.77
N ASP A 2 2.96 -13.66 19.52
CA ASP A 2 4.31 -13.38 20.01
C ASP A 2 4.37 -13.76 21.51
N GLN A 3 5.52 -14.22 22.02
CA GLN A 3 5.71 -14.63 23.43
C GLN A 3 6.44 -13.57 24.27
N ASP A 4 6.83 -12.46 23.64
CA ASP A 4 7.62 -11.38 24.25
C ASP A 4 6.77 -10.14 24.60
N ASP A 5 5.45 -10.20 24.38
CA ASP A 5 4.51 -9.12 24.72
C ASP A 5 3.91 -9.39 26.10
N ASP A 6 3.79 -8.36 26.94
CA ASP A 6 3.09 -8.44 28.23
C ASP A 6 1.58 -8.49 27.93
N ASP A 7 1.09 -9.66 27.47
CA ASP A 7 -0.27 -9.90 27.01
C ASP A 7 -1.30 -9.67 28.15
N ASP A 8 -1.77 -8.43 28.33
CA ASP A 8 -2.94 -8.12 29.16
C ASP A 8 -4.21 -8.47 28.36
N PRO A 9 -5.04 -9.44 28.82
CA PRO A 9 -6.25 -9.86 28.12
C PRO A 9 -7.30 -8.74 27.94
N ASP A 10 -7.18 -7.65 28.69
CA ASP A 10 -8.07 -6.48 28.57
C ASP A 10 -7.62 -5.48 27.48
N THR A 11 -6.49 -5.75 26.80
CA THR A 11 -5.98 -4.91 25.72
C THR A 11 -6.86 -5.01 24.47
N GLU A 12 -7.34 -3.86 23.99
CA GLU A 12 -8.11 -3.80 22.74
C GLU A 12 -7.27 -4.29 21.56
N LEU A 13 -7.89 -5.02 20.63
CA LEU A 13 -7.20 -5.71 19.54
C LEU A 13 -6.23 -4.80 18.75
N TYR A 14 -6.61 -3.55 18.47
CA TYR A 14 -5.78 -2.64 17.68
C TYR A 14 -4.55 -2.10 18.41
N LEU A 15 -4.47 -2.31 19.73
CA LEU A 15 -3.32 -1.97 20.56
C LEU A 15 -2.34 -3.14 20.69
N THR A 16 -2.72 -4.35 20.27
CA THR A 16 -1.85 -5.54 20.37
C THR A 16 -0.70 -5.47 19.36
N GLN A 17 0.49 -5.94 19.77
CA GLN A 17 1.67 -5.94 18.89
C GLN A 17 1.44 -6.70 17.58
N PRO A 18 0.84 -7.92 17.56
CA PRO A 18 0.66 -8.66 16.32
C PRO A 18 -0.22 -7.93 15.31
N PHE A 19 -1.23 -7.20 15.78
CA PHE A 19 -2.10 -6.38 14.94
C PHE A 19 -1.37 -5.14 14.41
N ALA A 20 -0.72 -4.36 15.29
CA ALA A 20 0.02 -3.16 14.92
C ALA A 20 1.18 -3.45 13.94
N CYS A 21 1.76 -4.65 14.02
CA CYS A 21 2.80 -5.11 13.11
C CYS A 21 2.29 -5.65 11.77
N GLY A 22 0.97 -5.84 11.63
CA GLY A 22 0.33 -6.42 10.44
C GLY A 22 0.52 -7.93 10.30
N THR A 23 0.86 -8.63 11.39
CA THR A 23 1.05 -10.10 11.41
C THR A 23 -0.24 -10.86 11.75
N ALA A 24 -1.22 -10.18 12.35
CA ALA A 24 -2.54 -10.72 12.65
C ALA A 24 -3.63 -9.84 12.02
N PHE A 25 -4.66 -10.50 11.46
CA PHE A 25 -5.86 -9.84 10.92
C PHE A 25 -7.10 -10.53 11.49
N ALA A 26 -7.96 -9.77 12.17
CA ALA A 26 -9.21 -10.28 12.74
C ALA A 26 -10.42 -9.84 11.93
N ILE A 27 -11.40 -10.72 11.77
CA ILE A 27 -12.63 -10.43 11.02
C ILE A 27 -13.43 -9.29 11.66
N SER A 28 -13.38 -9.14 12.98
CA SER A 28 -14.10 -8.10 13.74
C SER A 28 -13.77 -6.66 13.30
N VAL A 29 -12.61 -6.42 12.67
CA VAL A 29 -12.32 -5.09 12.11
C VAL A 29 -13.23 -4.71 10.95
N LEU A 30 -13.77 -5.69 10.23
CA LEU A 30 -14.69 -5.49 9.11
C LEU A 30 -16.07 -5.00 9.56
N ASP A 31 -16.45 -5.19 10.83
CA ASP A 31 -17.73 -4.70 11.36
C ASP A 31 -17.81 -3.16 11.28
N SER A 32 -16.66 -2.48 11.45
CA SER A 32 -16.55 -1.03 11.29
C SER A 32 -16.75 -0.54 9.84
N LEU A 33 -16.61 -1.43 8.84
CA LEU A 33 -16.88 -1.08 7.44
C LEU A 33 -18.38 -0.89 7.19
N MET A 34 -19.25 -1.61 7.93
CA MET A 34 -20.69 -1.46 7.78
C MET A 34 -21.14 -0.04 8.14
N SER A 35 -20.66 0.50 9.26
CA SER A 35 -20.96 1.88 9.66
C SER A 35 -20.34 2.89 8.70
N THR A 36 -19.10 2.65 8.25
CA THR A 36 -18.42 3.53 7.28
C THR A 36 -19.17 3.60 5.95
N THR A 37 -19.66 2.47 5.44
CA THR A 37 -20.44 2.38 4.20
C THR A 37 -21.79 3.09 4.34
N TYR A 38 -22.44 2.97 5.50
CA TYR A 38 -23.70 3.67 5.78
C TYR A 38 -23.55 5.19 5.67
N PHE A 39 -22.46 5.76 6.21
CA PHE A 39 -22.22 7.22 6.15
C PHE A 39 -21.59 7.68 4.84
N ASN A 40 -20.81 6.84 4.17
CA ASN A 40 -20.10 7.18 2.94
C ASN A 40 -20.03 5.97 1.99
N ASP A 41 -20.99 5.89 1.08
CA ASP A 41 -21.06 4.83 0.07
C ASP A 41 -19.83 4.78 -0.86
N SER A 42 -19.22 5.95 -1.12
CA SER A 42 -17.99 6.04 -1.92
C SER A 42 -16.77 5.41 -1.23
N ALA A 43 -16.76 5.33 0.10
CA ALA A 43 -15.63 4.75 0.84
C ALA A 43 -15.50 3.25 0.57
N LEU A 44 -16.60 2.50 0.52
CA LEU A 44 -16.57 1.07 0.20
C LEU A 44 -16.07 0.84 -1.23
N THR A 45 -16.51 1.65 -2.18
CA THR A 45 -16.06 1.59 -3.58
C THR A 45 -14.56 1.86 -3.69
N LEU A 46 -14.04 2.84 -2.93
CA LEU A 46 -12.61 3.14 -2.88
C LEU A 46 -11.81 1.96 -2.31
N ILE A 47 -12.22 1.42 -1.15
CA ILE A 47 -11.56 0.27 -0.51
C ILE A 47 -11.58 -0.94 -1.44
N ARG A 48 -12.72 -1.24 -2.05
CA ARG A 48 -12.86 -2.33 -3.03
C ARG A 48 -11.88 -2.16 -4.18
N THR A 49 -11.84 -0.97 -4.79
CA THR A 49 -10.94 -0.67 -5.92
C THR A 49 -9.48 -0.84 -5.52
N LEU A 50 -9.11 -0.34 -4.34
CA LEU A 50 -7.74 -0.38 -3.84
C LEU A 50 -7.28 -1.80 -3.47
N VAL A 51 -8.14 -2.60 -2.84
CA VAL A 51 -7.80 -3.95 -2.34
C VAL A 51 -7.93 -5.01 -3.43
N THR A 52 -8.99 -4.97 -4.24
CA THR A 52 -9.22 -5.98 -5.29
C THR A 52 -8.47 -5.68 -6.59
N GLY A 53 -7.76 -4.55 -6.65
CA GLY A 53 -7.09 -4.11 -7.87
C GLY A 53 -8.10 -3.78 -8.97
N GLY A 54 -9.14 -3.03 -8.64
CA GLY A 54 -10.11 -2.48 -9.60
C GLY A 54 -11.11 -3.47 -10.16
N ALA A 55 -11.72 -4.31 -9.31
CA ALA A 55 -12.86 -5.12 -9.71
C ALA A 55 -14.03 -4.21 -10.12
N THR A 56 -14.23 -4.05 -11.43
CA THR A 56 -15.30 -3.21 -11.97
C THR A 56 -16.63 -3.97 -12.04
N PRO A 57 -17.78 -3.27 -12.07
CA PRO A 57 -19.08 -3.92 -12.22
C PRO A 57 -19.19 -4.78 -13.48
N GLU A 58 -18.50 -4.40 -14.56
CA GLU A 58 -18.46 -5.18 -15.80
C GLU A 58 -17.76 -6.54 -15.59
N LEU A 59 -16.69 -6.57 -14.78
CA LEU A 59 -16.02 -7.81 -14.42
C LEU A 59 -16.94 -8.72 -13.58
N GLU A 60 -17.71 -8.13 -12.67
CA GLU A 60 -18.68 -8.88 -11.86
C GLU A 60 -19.79 -9.49 -12.71
N LEU A 61 -20.28 -8.76 -13.72
CA LEU A 61 -21.28 -9.27 -14.65
C LEU A 61 -20.73 -10.47 -15.44
N ILE A 62 -19.51 -10.37 -15.96
CA ILE A 62 -18.84 -11.48 -16.67
C ILE A 62 -18.68 -12.70 -15.76
N LEU A 63 -18.32 -12.49 -14.50
CA LEU A 63 -18.23 -13.57 -13.52
C LEU A 63 -19.60 -14.17 -13.18
N ALA A 64 -20.65 -13.35 -13.12
CA ALA A 64 -22.02 -13.79 -12.89
C ALA A 64 -22.58 -14.66 -14.03
N GLU A 65 -22.07 -14.51 -15.25
CA GLU A 65 -22.37 -15.41 -16.39
C GLU A 65 -21.79 -16.83 -16.23
N GLY A 66 -21.01 -17.09 -15.17
CA GLY A 66 -20.47 -18.43 -14.85
C GLY A 66 -19.33 -18.89 -15.78
N ALA A 67 -18.88 -17.99 -16.65
CA ALA A 67 -17.85 -18.23 -17.65
C ALA A 67 -16.41 -18.17 -17.11
N GLY A 68 -16.24 -17.70 -15.88
CA GLY A 68 -14.92 -17.39 -15.30
C GLY A 68 -14.25 -16.19 -15.97
N LEU A 69 -12.95 -16.02 -15.71
CA LEU A 69 -12.16 -14.94 -16.33
C LEU A 69 -11.83 -15.31 -17.79
N ARG A 70 -12.37 -14.53 -18.72
CA ARG A 70 -12.09 -14.65 -20.15
C ARG A 70 -11.10 -13.57 -20.60
N GLY A 71 -10.01 -13.97 -21.23
CA GLY A 71 -9.08 -13.05 -21.87
C GLY A 71 -9.66 -12.43 -23.14
N GLY A 72 -9.12 -11.27 -23.53
CA GLY A 72 -9.44 -10.58 -24.76
C GLY A 72 -8.19 -10.08 -25.48
N TYR A 73 -8.35 -9.55 -26.69
CA TYR A 73 -7.26 -8.88 -27.40
C TYR A 73 -6.91 -7.54 -26.72
N SER A 74 -5.63 -7.19 -26.73
CA SER A 74 -5.15 -5.89 -26.22
C SER A 74 -5.48 -4.78 -27.22
N THR A 75 -6.57 -4.05 -26.98
CA THR A 75 -6.89 -2.79 -27.66
C THR A 75 -6.30 -1.60 -26.90
N PRO A 76 -6.13 -0.42 -27.53
CA PRO A 76 -5.67 0.79 -26.84
C PRO A 76 -6.51 1.11 -25.59
N GLU A 77 -7.82 0.91 -25.66
CA GLU A 77 -8.74 1.11 -24.52
C GLU A 77 -8.45 0.13 -23.37
N THR A 78 -8.24 -1.15 -23.67
CA THR A 78 -7.92 -2.15 -22.62
C THR A 78 -6.53 -1.93 -22.00
N LEU A 79 -5.58 -1.37 -22.76
CA LEU A 79 -4.26 -1.02 -22.26
C LEU A 79 -4.32 0.18 -21.32
N ASN A 80 -5.17 1.18 -21.61
CA ASN A 80 -5.38 2.33 -20.71
C ASN A 80 -5.97 1.91 -19.36
N ASN A 81 -6.74 0.82 -19.29
CA ASN A 81 -7.26 0.30 -18.01
C ASN A 81 -6.17 -0.22 -17.05
N ARG A 82 -4.92 -0.33 -17.52
CA ARG A 82 -3.76 -0.70 -16.69
C ARG A 82 -3.17 0.49 -15.94
N ASP A 83 -3.51 1.72 -16.32
CA ASP A 83 -3.00 2.95 -15.73
C ASP A 83 -3.64 3.25 -14.36
N ARG A 84 -3.43 2.33 -13.43
CA ARG A 84 -4.00 2.37 -12.08
C ARG A 84 -2.88 2.38 -11.07
N CYS A 85 -3.05 3.17 -10.00
CA CYS A 85 -2.08 3.22 -8.93
C CYS A 85 -1.94 1.86 -8.25
N ARG A 86 -0.70 1.51 -7.88
CA ARG A 86 -0.40 0.32 -7.07
C ARG A 86 0.15 0.75 -5.72
N ILE A 87 -0.15 -0.03 -4.67
CA ILE A 87 0.50 0.13 -3.38
C ILE A 87 1.86 -0.57 -3.45
N SER A 88 2.92 0.14 -3.05
CA SER A 88 4.27 -0.39 -2.92
C SER A 88 4.86 0.04 -1.57
N GLN A 89 5.89 -0.68 -1.14
CA GLN A 89 6.71 -0.31 0.02
C GLN A 89 8.11 0.04 -0.47
N LEU A 90 8.57 1.25 -0.17
CA LEU A 90 9.91 1.73 -0.52
C LEU A 90 10.81 1.74 0.71
N ALA A 91 11.99 1.14 0.61
CA ALA A 91 12.99 1.18 1.67
C ALA A 91 13.76 2.50 1.60
N LEU A 92 13.82 3.28 2.69
CA LEU A 92 14.57 4.54 2.69
C LEU A 92 16.09 4.34 2.61
N GLN A 93 16.58 3.16 3.00
CA GLN A 93 17.99 2.79 2.88
C GLN A 93 18.50 2.81 1.43
N ASP A 94 17.62 2.52 0.46
CA ASP A 94 17.95 2.50 -0.97
C ASP A 94 17.98 3.90 -1.58
N GLN A 95 17.75 4.94 -0.77
CA GLN A 95 17.70 6.34 -1.16
C GLN A 95 16.77 6.61 -2.36
N PRO A 96 15.49 6.21 -2.30
CA PRO A 96 14.55 6.36 -3.43
C PRO A 96 14.24 7.82 -3.77
N PHE A 97 14.49 8.75 -2.83
CA PHE A 97 14.21 10.18 -2.99
C PHE A 97 15.49 10.99 -2.85
N GLU A 98 15.84 11.75 -3.89
CA GLU A 98 17.01 12.62 -3.87
C GLU A 98 16.92 13.69 -2.76
N GLY A 99 17.99 13.83 -2.00
CA GLY A 99 18.09 14.84 -0.94
C GLY A 99 17.40 14.47 0.38
N ILE A 100 16.77 13.30 0.47
CA ILE A 100 16.29 12.74 1.73
C ILE A 100 17.43 11.98 2.39
N THR A 101 17.76 12.39 3.62
CA THR A 101 18.85 11.81 4.41
C THR A 101 18.35 11.51 5.83
N THR A 102 19.20 10.89 6.65
CA THR A 102 18.88 10.61 8.05
C THR A 102 18.48 11.89 8.77
N GLY A 103 17.26 11.90 9.34
CA GLY A 103 16.73 13.07 10.05
C GLY A 103 15.98 14.07 9.16
N SER A 104 15.83 13.84 7.85
CA SER A 104 14.81 14.56 7.07
C SER A 104 13.41 14.34 7.65
N SER A 105 12.52 15.31 7.44
CA SER A 105 11.14 15.19 7.92
C SER A 105 10.25 14.47 6.91
N TYR A 106 9.20 13.80 7.40
CA TYR A 106 8.21 13.14 6.55
C TYR A 106 7.59 14.11 5.53
N GLY A 107 7.27 15.34 5.93
CA GLY A 107 6.71 16.35 5.04
C GLY A 107 7.64 16.77 3.89
N GLN A 108 8.95 16.79 4.13
CA GLN A 108 9.95 17.05 3.08
C GLN A 108 9.95 15.91 2.05
N MET A 109 10.01 14.66 2.53
CA MET A 109 9.95 13.47 1.68
C MET A 109 8.63 13.41 0.90
N PHE A 110 7.50 13.60 1.56
CA PHE A 110 6.16 13.63 0.96
C PHE A 110 6.11 14.64 -0.20
N SER A 111 6.64 15.84 0.01
CA SER A 111 6.65 16.89 -1.02
C SER A 111 7.52 16.51 -2.22
N ILE A 112 8.65 15.83 -2.00
CA ILE A 112 9.55 15.39 -3.08
C ILE A 112 8.93 14.21 -3.85
N ALA A 113 8.43 13.21 -3.14
CA ALA A 113 7.77 12.04 -3.72
C ALA A 113 6.60 12.46 -4.63
N LEU A 114 5.76 13.37 -4.15
CA LEU A 114 4.59 13.84 -4.91
C LEU A 114 5.00 14.69 -6.12
N LYS A 115 5.93 15.64 -5.94
CA LYS A 115 6.30 16.58 -7.02
C LYS A 115 7.18 15.95 -8.10
N ARG A 116 8.10 15.07 -7.74
CA ARG A 116 9.09 14.52 -8.67
C ARG A 116 8.70 13.14 -9.21
N HIS A 117 8.02 12.33 -8.40
CA HIS A 117 7.71 10.94 -8.76
C HIS A 117 6.20 10.70 -8.94
N GLY A 118 5.34 11.67 -8.62
CA GLY A 118 3.89 11.48 -8.65
C GLY A 118 3.39 10.43 -7.64
N GLN A 119 4.20 10.14 -6.61
CA GLN A 119 3.93 9.10 -5.62
C GLN A 119 3.28 9.71 -4.37
N LEU A 120 2.16 9.13 -3.94
CA LEU A 120 1.47 9.55 -2.72
C LEU A 120 1.90 8.66 -1.54
N CYS A 121 2.66 9.22 -0.60
CA CYS A 121 3.05 8.51 0.61
C CYS A 121 1.89 8.50 1.62
N ILE A 122 1.47 7.31 2.08
CA ILE A 122 0.29 7.12 2.95
C ILE A 122 0.65 6.72 4.39
N GLY A 123 1.89 6.28 4.63
CA GLY A 123 2.34 5.89 5.95
C GLY A 123 3.76 5.34 5.96
N LEU A 124 4.21 4.96 7.16
CA LEU A 124 5.50 4.35 7.41
C LEU A 124 5.34 2.97 8.03
N TYR A 125 6.32 2.10 7.79
CA TYR A 125 6.48 0.81 8.45
C TYR A 125 7.82 0.80 9.17
N ARG A 126 7.77 1.17 10.45
CA ARG A 126 8.93 1.52 11.28
C ARG A 126 9.32 0.38 12.18
N LEU A 127 10.62 0.15 12.32
CA LEU A 127 11.17 -0.85 13.24
C LEU A 127 10.78 -0.51 14.68
N HIS A 128 10.25 -1.48 15.41
CA HIS A 128 9.80 -1.32 16.80
C HIS A 128 10.98 -1.11 17.74
N ASP A 129 11.99 -1.98 17.66
CA ASP A 129 13.21 -1.88 18.44
C ASP A 129 14.42 -1.73 17.52
N GLN A 130 15.14 -0.62 17.64
CA GLN A 130 16.36 -0.35 16.85
C GLN A 130 17.62 -0.96 17.47
N ALA A 131 17.57 -1.35 18.74
CA ALA A 131 18.71 -1.89 19.47
C ALA A 131 18.77 -3.42 19.43
N ALA A 132 17.62 -4.10 19.30
CA ALA A 132 17.55 -5.55 19.19
C ALA A 132 17.91 -6.03 17.77
N VAL A 133 19.12 -6.58 17.63
CA VAL A 133 19.64 -7.12 16.36
C VAL A 133 18.81 -8.31 15.84
N ASP A 134 18.13 -9.02 16.73
CA ASP A 134 17.34 -10.21 16.39
C ASP A 134 15.84 -9.91 16.15
N SER A 135 15.37 -8.69 16.48
CA SER A 135 13.95 -8.32 16.33
C SER A 135 13.74 -7.47 15.09
N ASN A 136 13.13 -8.06 14.06
CA ASN A 136 12.75 -7.37 12.83
C ASN A 136 11.28 -6.90 12.84
N LYS A 137 10.66 -6.83 14.02
CA LYS A 137 9.25 -6.42 14.16
C LYS A 137 9.09 -4.94 13.82
N ARG A 138 8.13 -4.64 12.96
CA ARG A 138 7.84 -3.29 12.48
C ARG A 138 6.38 -2.98 12.68
N TYR A 139 6.06 -1.76 13.04
CA TYR A 139 4.70 -1.28 13.23
C TYR A 139 4.34 -0.22 12.20
N VAL A 140 3.04 -0.10 11.92
CA VAL A 140 2.51 0.85 10.93
C VAL A 140 2.23 2.20 11.58
N ILE A 141 2.65 3.28 10.91
CA ILE A 141 2.27 4.66 11.23
C ILE A 141 1.51 5.22 10.03
N THR A 142 0.20 5.37 10.17
CA THR A 142 -0.65 5.94 9.11
C THR A 142 -0.63 7.47 9.19
N ASN A 143 -0.53 8.13 8.02
CA ASN A 143 -0.54 9.59 7.89
C ASN A 143 0.30 10.34 8.96
N PRO A 144 1.62 10.06 9.05
CA PRO A 144 2.48 10.69 10.04
C PRO A 144 2.54 12.22 9.86
N PRO A 145 2.76 12.98 10.94
CA PRO A 145 2.85 14.43 10.87
C PRO A 145 4.09 14.90 10.08
N ALA A 146 4.03 16.09 9.51
CA ALA A 146 5.04 16.60 8.58
C ALA A 146 6.43 16.76 9.21
N GLU A 147 6.48 17.01 10.52
CA GLU A 147 7.67 17.18 11.34
C GLU A 147 8.29 15.87 11.81
N LEU A 148 7.61 14.73 11.64
CA LEU A 148 8.14 13.42 12.06
C LEU A 148 9.48 13.17 11.36
N ARG A 149 10.51 12.87 12.15
CA ARG A 149 11.83 12.54 11.63
C ARG A 149 11.84 11.12 11.08
N LEU A 150 12.39 10.97 9.89
CA LEU A 150 12.56 9.69 9.21
C LEU A 150 13.84 8.99 9.65
N LEU A 151 13.79 7.67 9.66
CA LEU A 151 14.93 6.79 9.89
C LEU A 151 15.26 6.06 8.58
N LEU A 152 16.54 5.78 8.33
CA LEU A 152 16.94 5.05 7.12
C LEU A 152 16.36 3.62 7.08
N SER A 153 16.10 3.05 8.25
CA SER A 153 15.47 1.75 8.39
C SER A 153 13.98 1.76 8.07
N ASP A 154 13.32 2.91 7.93
CA ASP A 154 11.88 2.97 7.67
C ASP A 154 11.56 2.48 6.24
N TYR A 155 10.44 1.76 6.12
CA TYR A 155 9.76 1.58 4.84
C TYR A 155 8.63 2.59 4.72
N VAL A 156 8.36 3.07 3.52
CA VAL A 156 7.29 4.02 3.22
C VAL A 156 6.24 3.32 2.37
N TYR A 157 4.99 3.35 2.83
CA TYR A 157 3.86 2.95 1.99
C TYR A 157 3.57 4.07 1.00
N VAL A 158 3.64 3.74 -0.29
CA VAL A 158 3.40 4.69 -1.38
C VAL A 158 2.36 4.14 -2.35
N LEU A 159 1.55 5.05 -2.89
CA LEU A 159 0.77 4.80 -4.10
C LEU A 159 1.62 5.26 -5.28
N GLU A 160 2.09 4.29 -6.05
CA GLU A 160 2.86 4.52 -7.26
C GLU A 160 1.92 4.56 -8.47
N GLN A 161 2.18 5.46 -9.39
CA GLN A 161 1.52 5.42 -10.71
C GLN A 161 2.02 4.22 -11.50
N PHE A 162 1.21 3.77 -12.45
CA PHE A 162 1.63 2.76 -13.40
C PHE A 162 2.70 3.36 -14.31
N ASP A 163 3.90 2.77 -14.31
CA ASP A 163 4.92 3.11 -15.29
C ASP A 163 4.64 2.28 -16.56
N PRO A 164 4.34 2.93 -17.72
CA PRO A 164 4.17 2.22 -18.98
C PRO A 164 5.42 1.46 -19.43
N GLY A 165 6.59 1.75 -18.86
CA GLY A 165 7.87 1.21 -19.30
C GLY A 165 8.26 1.71 -20.70
N LEU A 166 9.35 1.18 -21.25
CA LEU A 166 9.68 1.37 -22.65
C LEU A 166 8.73 0.51 -23.51
N GLU A 167 8.19 1.09 -24.59
CA GLU A 167 7.42 0.35 -25.60
C GLU A 167 8.19 -0.92 -26.02
N TYR A 168 7.53 -2.07 -25.94
CA TYR A 168 8.07 -3.29 -26.51
C TYR A 168 8.07 -3.14 -28.03
N GLU A 169 9.22 -2.84 -28.63
CA GLU A 169 9.38 -2.98 -30.08
C GLU A 169 9.54 -4.48 -30.41
N PRO A 170 8.56 -5.10 -31.11
CA PRO A 170 8.75 -6.45 -31.59
C PRO A 170 9.95 -6.46 -32.54
N ARG A 171 10.92 -7.36 -32.29
CA ARG A 171 12.08 -7.55 -33.15
C ARG A 171 11.61 -7.64 -34.60
N LYS A 172 11.95 -6.63 -35.42
CA LYS A 172 11.82 -6.74 -36.87
C LYS A 172 12.71 -7.90 -37.30
N ASN A 173 12.09 -8.99 -37.73
CA ASN A 173 12.80 -10.10 -38.36
C ASN A 173 13.57 -9.53 -39.55
N PHE A 174 14.90 -9.50 -39.42
CA PHE A 174 15.77 -9.29 -40.56
C PHE A 174 15.60 -10.50 -41.49
N LEU A 175 14.96 -10.23 -42.64
CA LEU A 175 14.93 -11.10 -43.82
C LEU A 175 16.35 -11.35 -44.32
#